data_AF-A0ABD2M701-F1
#
_entry.id   AF-A0ABD2M701-F1
#
_cell.length_a   1.000
_cell.length_b   1.000
_cell.length_c   1.000
_cell.angle_alpha   90.00
_cell.angle_beta   90.00
_cell.angle_gamma   90.00
#
_symmetry.space_group_name_H-M   'P 1'
#
loop_
_entity.id
_entity.type
_entity.pdbx_description
1 polymer ?
#
loop_
_entity_poly.entity_id
_entity_poly.type
_entity_poly.pdbx_seq_one_letter_code
_entity_poly.pdbx_strand_id
1 'polypeptide(L)'
;MNSLEGSAESSSTKILCCWCNNPSPNANHCKKCSKPCHSVPPCSFAIDDEGNGATVTCFNCWLIFENAVDSNAIKPNEYDAKGHDNSMMAQFADNLLNVREDNSAPKLEKNPRKRRVFTIKEKLDILEFAKNSSVHAASRQFNVDRSSIQDWKRQETELRQMESEKRKRLMGGGRKVCDPKFDETLSNWVRELRAQKVRVTRNMIVAQAQQLSTNYKSMNNFTASNGWLERFMQRHNFSLRTPTGTFETEPSKANGGQMDAGSDPSIGIFDAHF
;
A
#
# COMPACT_ATOMS: atom_id res chain seq x y z
N MET A 1 -64.12 -14.00 20.04
CA MET A 1 -63.40 -12.92 20.75
C MET A 1 -62.43 -13.61 21.69
N ASN A 2 -61.12 -13.71 21.49
CA ASN A 2 -60.20 -12.77 20.85
C ASN A 2 -59.08 -13.49 20.11
N SER A 3 -58.63 -12.80 19.07
CA SER A 3 -57.54 -13.10 18.17
C SER A 3 -56.21 -13.25 18.90
N LEU A 4 -55.44 -14.29 18.54
CA LEU A 4 -54.00 -14.34 18.77
C LEU A 4 -53.33 -13.61 17.61
N GLU A 5 -52.95 -12.35 17.83
CA GLU A 5 -52.15 -11.58 16.88
C GLU A 5 -50.70 -12.07 16.89
N GLY A 6 -50.22 -12.45 15.70
CA GLY A 6 -48.83 -12.77 15.46
C GLY A 6 -47.96 -11.51 15.47
N SER A 7 -46.82 -11.60 16.15
CA SER A 7 -45.74 -10.62 16.00
C SER A 7 -44.73 -11.14 14.98
N ALA A 8 -44.86 -10.68 13.74
CA ALA A 8 -43.83 -10.79 12.72
C ALA A 8 -42.77 -9.71 12.97
N GLU A 9 -41.61 -10.09 13.50
CA GLU A 9 -40.44 -9.22 13.54
C GLU A 9 -39.96 -8.96 12.11
N SER A 10 -40.28 -7.79 11.55
CA SER A 10 -39.75 -7.35 10.26
C SER A 10 -38.25 -7.04 10.40
N SER A 11 -37.43 -7.89 9.80
CA SER A 11 -35.99 -7.70 9.67
C SER A 11 -35.72 -6.48 8.77
N SER A 12 -35.59 -5.30 9.37
CA SER A 12 -35.20 -4.08 8.68
C SER A 12 -33.71 -4.15 8.30
N THR A 13 -33.43 -4.43 7.03
CA THR A 13 -32.07 -4.41 6.45
C THR A 13 -31.50 -2.99 6.57
N LYS A 14 -30.61 -2.80 7.53
CA LYS A 14 -29.93 -1.51 7.77
C LYS A 14 -29.07 -1.14 6.55
N ILE A 15 -29.43 -0.05 5.88
CA ILE A 15 -28.68 0.50 4.75
C ILE A 15 -27.35 1.07 5.26
N LEU A 16 -26.22 0.69 4.65
CA LEU A 16 -24.88 1.11 5.09
C LEU A 16 -24.33 2.25 4.21
N CYS A 17 -23.68 3.22 4.85
CA CYS A 17 -23.00 4.33 4.18
C CYS A 17 -21.84 3.83 3.32
N CYS A 18 -21.75 4.31 2.08
CA CYS A 18 -20.76 3.89 1.09
C CYS A 18 -19.31 4.29 1.41
N TRP A 19 -19.12 5.19 2.37
CA TRP A 19 -17.81 5.65 2.82
C TRP A 19 -17.37 4.95 4.11
N CYS A 20 -18.12 5.14 5.20
CA CYS A 20 -17.74 4.66 6.54
C CYS A 20 -18.34 3.31 6.92
N ASN A 21 -19.25 2.76 6.10
CA ASN A 21 -19.95 1.50 6.33
C ASN A 21 -20.81 1.44 7.61
N ASN A 22 -21.08 2.59 8.25
CA ASN A 22 -22.02 2.69 9.36
C ASN A 22 -23.48 2.79 8.85
N PRO A 23 -24.47 2.35 9.63
CA PRO A 23 -25.89 2.47 9.28
C PRO A 23 -26.27 3.93 8.95
N SER A 24 -26.98 4.14 7.85
CA SER A 24 -27.52 5.45 7.46
C SER A 24 -29.02 5.46 7.74
N PRO A 25 -29.48 6.14 8.81
CA PRO A 25 -30.91 6.16 9.15
C PRO A 25 -31.77 6.88 8.11
N ASN A 26 -31.19 7.81 7.35
CA ASN A 26 -31.83 8.47 6.20
C ASN A 26 -31.01 8.23 4.92
N ALA A 27 -31.66 7.77 3.86
CA ALA A 27 -31.00 7.31 2.63
C ALA A 27 -30.79 8.47 1.64
N ASN A 28 -29.88 9.38 1.95
CA ASN A 28 -29.33 10.25 0.92
C ASN A 28 -28.40 9.41 0.03
N HIS A 29 -28.51 9.56 -1.28
CA HIS A 29 -27.71 8.81 -2.24
C HIS A 29 -26.72 9.74 -2.91
N CYS A 30 -25.48 9.27 -3.04
CA CYS A 30 -24.46 10.01 -3.77
C CYS A 30 -24.89 10.22 -5.23
N LYS A 31 -24.90 11.46 -5.73
CA LYS A 31 -25.30 11.76 -7.12
C LYS A 31 -24.46 11.02 -8.17
N LYS A 32 -23.20 10.68 -7.86
CA LYS A 32 -22.27 10.04 -8.80
C LYS A 32 -22.30 8.52 -8.80
N CYS A 33 -22.47 7.88 -7.64
CA CYS A 33 -22.48 6.41 -7.55
C CYS A 33 -23.81 5.82 -7.08
N SER A 34 -24.79 6.67 -6.77
CA SER A 34 -26.13 6.30 -6.28
C SER A 34 -26.11 5.40 -5.05
N LYS A 35 -25.01 5.40 -4.27
CA LYS A 35 -24.89 4.63 -3.03
C LYS A 35 -25.31 5.45 -1.81
N PRO A 36 -25.81 4.80 -0.74
CA PRO A 36 -26.24 5.47 0.47
C PRO A 36 -25.08 6.23 1.13
N CYS A 37 -25.35 7.42 1.68
CA CYS A 37 -24.34 8.27 2.27
C CYS A 37 -24.91 9.09 3.42
N HIS A 38 -24.06 9.37 4.41
CA HIS A 38 -24.36 10.41 5.38
C HIS A 38 -24.06 11.76 4.72
N SER A 39 -25.05 12.64 4.65
CA SER A 39 -24.91 14.00 4.10
C SER A 39 -24.13 14.95 5.02
N VAL A 40 -23.16 14.42 5.76
CA VAL A 40 -22.31 15.17 6.69
C VAL A 40 -20.84 14.79 6.48
N PRO A 41 -19.91 15.76 6.60
CA PRO A 41 -18.48 15.47 6.65
C PRO A 41 -18.14 14.49 7.79
N PRO A 42 -17.13 13.60 7.62
CA PRO A 42 -16.27 13.43 6.45
C PRO A 42 -16.86 12.49 5.37
N CYS A 43 -18.09 12.00 5.55
CA CYS A 43 -18.67 10.97 4.68
C CYS A 43 -19.16 11.53 3.34
N SER A 44 -19.56 12.80 3.32
CA SER A 44 -19.96 13.50 2.11
C SER A 44 -19.43 14.93 2.05
N PHE A 45 -19.35 15.44 0.82
CA PHE A 45 -19.30 16.87 0.52
C PHE A 45 -20.66 17.31 -0.03
N ALA A 46 -21.18 18.43 0.47
CA ALA A 46 -22.30 19.15 -0.13
C ALA A 46 -21.71 20.19 -1.08
N ILE A 47 -22.20 20.22 -2.32
CA ILE A 47 -21.88 21.26 -3.29
C ILE A 47 -23.21 21.70 -3.89
N ASP A 48 -23.56 22.97 -3.69
CA ASP A 48 -24.63 23.62 -4.43
C ASP A 48 -24.29 25.10 -4.65
N ASP A 49 -24.12 25.48 -5.93
CA ASP A 49 -24.07 26.87 -6.39
C ASP A 49 -25.39 27.29 -7.08
N GLU A 50 -26.40 26.41 -7.17
CA GLU A 50 -27.56 26.58 -8.07
C GLU A 50 -28.94 26.53 -7.39
N GLY A 51 -29.01 26.76 -6.07
CA GLY A 51 -30.28 27.12 -5.41
C GLY A 51 -31.43 26.10 -5.48
N ASN A 52 -31.16 24.82 -5.76
CA ASN A 52 -32.16 23.75 -5.70
C ASN A 52 -31.57 22.53 -4.98
N GLY A 53 -32.04 22.27 -3.75
CA GLY A 53 -31.89 21.03 -2.96
C GLY A 53 -30.51 20.35 -2.94
N ALA A 54 -29.80 20.42 -1.81
CA ALA A 54 -28.45 19.87 -1.61
C ALA A 54 -28.23 18.47 -2.22
N THR A 55 -27.57 18.41 -3.38
CA THR A 55 -27.13 17.14 -3.98
C THR A 55 -25.82 16.70 -3.36
N VAL A 56 -25.79 15.48 -2.81
CA VAL A 56 -24.68 14.99 -2.00
C VAL A 56 -23.70 14.20 -2.87
N THR A 57 -22.40 14.52 -2.78
CA THR A 57 -21.35 13.70 -3.40
C THR A 57 -20.54 13.01 -2.29
N CYS A 58 -20.43 11.68 -2.35
CA CYS A 58 -19.62 10.95 -1.38
C CYS A 58 -18.12 11.23 -1.62
N PHE A 59 -17.33 11.18 -0.54
CA PHE A 59 -15.91 11.53 -0.60
C PHE A 59 -15.13 10.66 -1.61
N ASN A 60 -15.48 9.38 -1.80
CA ASN A 60 -14.86 8.51 -2.81
C ASN A 60 -15.08 9.06 -4.24
N CYS A 61 -16.30 9.49 -4.56
CA CYS A 61 -16.62 10.01 -5.89
C CYS A 61 -16.10 11.43 -6.13
N TRP A 62 -15.82 12.18 -5.07
CA TRP A 62 -15.13 13.46 -5.14
C TRP A 62 -13.62 13.26 -5.42
N LEU A 63 -12.95 12.36 -4.68
CA LEU A 63 -11.54 12.03 -4.94
C LEU A 63 -11.30 11.59 -6.39
N ILE A 64 -12.17 10.75 -6.95
CA ILE A 64 -12.07 10.31 -8.34
C ILE A 64 -12.18 11.48 -9.32
N PHE A 65 -12.91 12.54 -8.96
CA PHE A 65 -13.09 13.72 -9.79
C PHE A 65 -11.90 14.69 -9.72
N GLU A 66 -11.31 14.92 -8.55
CA GLU A 66 -10.11 15.75 -8.43
C GLU A 66 -8.92 15.16 -9.20
N ASN A 67 -8.72 13.85 -9.11
CA ASN A 67 -7.68 13.15 -9.87
C ASN A 67 -7.89 13.17 -11.40
N ALA A 68 -9.07 13.60 -11.89
CA ALA A 68 -9.35 13.79 -13.31
C ALA A 68 -9.14 15.24 -13.78
N VAL A 69 -9.09 16.21 -12.87
CA VAL A 69 -8.93 17.64 -13.17
C VAL A 69 -7.46 18.07 -13.14
N ASP A 70 -6.58 17.34 -12.46
CA ASP A 70 -5.13 17.60 -12.37
C ASP A 70 -4.34 17.49 -13.70
N SER A 71 -5.02 17.19 -14.82
CA SER A 71 -4.42 17.27 -16.16
C SER A 71 -4.47 18.68 -16.79
N ASN A 72 -5.15 19.66 -16.18
CA ASN A 72 -5.16 21.04 -16.67
C ASN A 72 -4.98 22.04 -15.52
N ALA A 73 -3.79 22.63 -15.48
CA ALA A 73 -3.42 23.68 -14.53
C ALA A 73 -4.32 24.92 -14.66
N ILE A 74 -4.95 25.33 -13.56
CA ILE A 74 -5.38 26.71 -13.32
C ILE A 74 -4.86 27.12 -11.94
N LYS A 75 -4.11 28.23 -11.92
CA LYS A 75 -3.47 28.81 -10.72
C LYS A 75 -4.53 29.29 -9.72
N PRO A 76 -4.23 29.33 -8.41
CA PRO A 76 -5.13 29.95 -7.43
C PRO A 76 -5.24 31.45 -7.73
N ASN A 77 -6.46 31.94 -7.96
CA ASN A 77 -6.73 33.37 -7.96
C ASN A 77 -7.18 33.83 -6.56
N GLU A 78 -6.60 34.95 -6.20
CA GLU A 78 -6.81 35.87 -5.08
C GLU A 78 -8.20 36.55 -5.16
N TYR A 79 -8.60 37.26 -4.09
CA TYR A 79 -9.82 38.09 -3.87
C TYR A 79 -11.11 37.38 -3.38
N ASP A 80 -11.92 37.91 -2.46
CA ASP A 80 -11.79 38.99 -1.47
C ASP A 80 -12.91 38.88 -0.43
N ALA A 81 -12.63 39.40 0.76
CA ALA A 81 -13.57 39.60 1.85
C ALA A 81 -14.67 40.62 1.49
N LYS A 82 -15.96 40.24 1.61
CA LYS A 82 -17.07 41.16 1.94
C LYS A 82 -18.10 40.46 2.82
N GLY A 83 -18.35 41.04 3.98
CA GLY A 83 -19.28 40.54 4.98
C GLY A 83 -20.72 40.55 4.50
N HIS A 84 -21.45 39.51 4.91
CA HIS A 84 -22.88 39.58 5.12
C HIS A 84 -23.13 39.37 6.62
N ASP A 85 -23.83 40.33 7.20
CA ASP A 85 -24.30 40.32 8.56
C ASP A 85 -25.37 39.23 8.74
N ASN A 86 -25.21 38.40 9.76
CA ASN A 86 -26.33 37.62 10.28
C ASN A 86 -26.37 37.86 11.79
N SER A 87 -26.76 39.09 12.14
CA SER A 87 -26.99 39.58 13.51
C SER A 87 -28.16 38.88 14.23
N MET A 88 -28.56 37.67 13.81
CA MET A 88 -29.70 36.93 14.35
C MET A 88 -29.32 35.58 14.98
N MET A 89 -28.02 35.30 15.16
CA MET A 89 -27.53 34.10 15.88
C MET A 89 -26.74 34.43 17.16
N ALA A 90 -26.53 35.71 17.46
CA ALA A 90 -25.77 36.13 18.66
C ALA A 90 -26.60 36.17 19.96
N GLN A 91 -27.90 35.84 19.91
CA GLN A 91 -28.77 35.88 21.11
C GLN A 91 -29.09 34.51 21.71
N PHE A 92 -28.57 33.41 21.13
CA PHE A 92 -28.75 32.05 21.66
C PHE A 92 -27.49 31.44 22.27
N ALA A 93 -26.34 32.12 22.20
CA ALA A 93 -25.05 31.60 22.67
C ALA A 93 -24.78 31.82 24.17
N ASP A 94 -25.51 32.72 24.84
CA ASP A 94 -25.22 33.10 26.23
C ASP A 94 -25.95 32.26 27.30
N ASN A 95 -26.73 31.23 26.92
CA ASN A 95 -27.53 30.46 27.88
C ASN A 95 -27.18 28.96 27.98
N LEU A 96 -25.99 28.54 27.53
CA LEU A 96 -25.54 27.14 27.63
C LEU A 96 -24.16 26.98 28.31
N LEU A 97 -23.80 27.86 29.24
CA LEU A 97 -22.60 27.75 30.10
C LEU A 97 -22.94 27.79 31.59
N ASN A 98 -23.97 27.06 32.03
CA ASN A 98 -24.18 26.86 33.47
C ASN A 98 -24.87 25.54 33.83
N VAL A 99 -24.21 24.40 33.55
CA VAL A 99 -24.38 23.18 34.34
C VAL A 99 -22.99 22.60 34.61
N ARG A 100 -22.74 22.37 35.90
CA ARG A 100 -21.45 22.15 36.55
C ARG A 100 -20.85 20.76 36.26
N GLU A 101 -19.52 20.70 36.40
CA GLU A 101 -18.62 19.55 36.60
C GLU A 101 -19.31 18.43 37.39
N ASP A 102 -19.18 17.14 37.11
CA ASP A 102 -17.97 16.32 37.17
C ASP A 102 -18.28 14.88 36.70
N ASN A 103 -17.49 14.30 35.78
CA ASN A 103 -17.29 12.84 35.57
C ASN A 103 -16.51 12.60 34.26
N SER A 104 -15.26 13.07 34.20
CA SER A 104 -14.33 12.68 33.13
C SER A 104 -13.69 11.33 33.46
N ALA A 105 -14.32 10.23 33.04
CA ALA A 105 -13.62 8.96 32.92
C ALA A 105 -12.52 9.13 31.85
N PRO A 106 -11.25 8.86 32.14
CA PRO A 106 -10.18 9.03 31.17
C PRO A 106 -10.40 8.05 30.01
N LYS A 107 -10.62 8.59 28.80
CA LYS A 107 -10.51 7.82 27.56
C LYS A 107 -9.08 7.29 27.48
N LEU A 108 -8.89 6.02 27.82
CA LEU A 108 -7.65 5.31 27.55
C LEU A 108 -7.42 5.35 26.04
N GLU A 109 -6.51 6.22 25.60
CA GLU A 109 -5.95 6.16 24.26
C GLU A 109 -5.35 4.77 24.08
N LYS A 110 -6.06 3.91 23.36
CA LYS A 110 -5.53 2.60 23.00
C LYS A 110 -4.45 2.82 21.95
N ASN A 111 -3.21 3.04 22.41
CA ASN A 111 -2.03 2.94 21.57
C ASN A 111 -2.12 1.57 20.85
N PRO A 112 -2.27 1.53 19.51
CA PRO A 112 -2.41 0.27 18.81
C PRO A 112 -1.11 -0.50 19.02
N ARG A 113 -1.16 -1.52 19.89
CA ARG A 113 -0.01 -2.37 20.19
C ARG A 113 0.57 -2.83 18.87
N LYS A 114 1.78 -2.35 18.54
CA LYS A 114 2.49 -2.76 17.33
C LYS A 114 2.60 -4.27 17.37
N ARG A 115 1.95 -4.95 16.41
CA ARG A 115 1.96 -6.41 16.33
C ARG A 115 3.41 -6.88 16.19
N ARG A 116 3.92 -7.63 17.17
CA ARG A 116 5.26 -8.21 17.11
C ARG A 116 5.36 -9.12 15.89
N VAL A 117 6.48 -9.00 15.15
CA VAL A 117 6.76 -9.85 14.00
C VAL A 117 7.91 -10.78 14.35
N PHE A 118 7.70 -12.08 14.15
CA PHE A 118 8.67 -13.13 14.47
C PHE A 118 9.41 -13.57 13.20
N THR A 119 10.72 -13.71 13.31
CA THR A 119 11.57 -14.38 12.32
C THR A 119 11.29 -15.89 12.29
N ILE A 120 11.70 -16.56 11.22
CA ILE A 120 11.58 -18.03 11.10
C ILE A 120 12.36 -18.70 12.23
N LYS A 121 13.58 -18.22 12.51
CA LYS A 121 14.41 -18.69 13.64
C LYS A 121 13.68 -18.58 14.98
N GLU A 122 13.17 -17.39 15.32
CA GLU A 122 12.40 -17.21 16.57
C GLU A 122 11.19 -18.15 16.65
N LYS A 123 10.49 -18.41 15.54
CA LYS A 123 9.37 -19.36 15.53
C LYS A 123 9.84 -20.78 15.83
N LEU A 124 10.98 -21.20 15.26
CA LEU A 124 11.56 -22.52 15.50
C LEU A 124 12.04 -22.68 16.95
N ASP A 125 12.70 -21.67 17.51
CA ASP A 125 13.15 -21.67 18.92
C ASP A 125 11.95 -21.82 19.88
N ILE A 126 10.85 -21.09 19.60
CA ILE A 126 9.62 -21.17 20.38
C ILE A 126 8.98 -22.56 20.25
N LEU A 127 9.02 -23.17 19.06
CA LEU A 127 8.51 -24.52 18.85
C LEU A 127 9.35 -25.56 19.58
N GLU A 128 10.67 -25.42 19.62
CA GLU A 128 11.56 -26.30 20.36
C GLU A 128 11.29 -26.21 21.87
N PHE A 129 11.16 -25.00 22.40
CA PHE A 129 10.74 -24.80 23.80
C PHE A 129 9.36 -25.42 24.07
N ALA A 130 8.40 -25.26 23.16
CA ALA A 130 7.05 -25.82 23.31
C ALA A 130 7.03 -27.36 23.28
N LYS A 131 7.97 -28.00 22.58
CA LYS A 131 8.15 -29.47 22.58
C LYS A 131 8.73 -29.97 23.90
N ASN A 132 9.67 -29.24 24.49
CA ASN A 132 10.31 -29.59 25.75
C ASN A 132 9.46 -29.26 26.98
N SER A 133 8.49 -28.35 26.84
CA SER A 133 7.58 -27.93 27.92
C SER A 133 6.12 -28.15 27.52
N SER A 134 5.43 -27.09 27.12
CA SER A 134 4.09 -27.15 26.53
C SER A 134 3.81 -25.87 25.72
N VAL A 135 2.80 -25.92 24.86
CA VAL A 135 2.32 -24.72 24.12
C VAL A 135 1.86 -23.62 25.09
N HIS A 136 1.27 -23.99 26.22
CA HIS A 136 0.83 -23.02 27.22
C HIS A 136 2.02 -22.33 27.90
N ALA A 137 3.05 -23.09 28.28
CA ALA A 137 4.28 -22.53 28.84
C ALA A 137 4.99 -21.62 27.82
N ALA A 138 5.11 -22.05 26.56
CA ALA A 138 5.71 -21.25 25.49
C ALA A 138 4.95 -19.93 25.25
N SER A 139 3.63 -19.98 25.25
CA SER A 139 2.78 -18.80 25.09
C SER A 139 3.06 -17.75 26.17
N ARG A 140 3.20 -18.17 27.42
CA ARG A 140 3.53 -17.28 28.55
C ARG A 140 4.97 -16.77 28.47
N GLN A 141 5.93 -17.64 28.18
CA GLN A 141 7.34 -17.29 28.15
C GLN A 141 7.67 -16.27 27.04
N PHE A 142 7.12 -16.46 25.84
CA PHE A 142 7.46 -15.65 24.67
C PHE A 142 6.42 -14.59 24.33
N ASN A 143 5.36 -14.46 25.14
CA ASN A 143 4.22 -13.58 24.91
C ASN A 143 3.64 -13.75 23.49
N VAL A 144 3.35 -14.99 23.12
CA VAL A 144 2.79 -15.38 21.82
C VAL A 144 1.45 -16.05 22.04
N ASP A 145 0.47 -15.77 21.18
CA ASP A 145 -0.81 -16.45 21.27
C ASP A 145 -0.67 -17.95 20.97
N ARG A 146 -1.40 -18.77 21.72
CA ARG A 146 -1.38 -20.23 21.56
C ARG A 146 -1.78 -20.67 20.15
N SER A 147 -2.73 -19.97 19.52
CA SER A 147 -3.12 -20.24 18.13
C SER A 147 -1.95 -20.06 17.17
N SER A 148 -1.16 -18.99 17.34
CA SER A 148 0.03 -18.73 16.50
C SER A 148 1.07 -19.84 16.65
N ILE A 149 1.32 -20.31 17.88
CA ILE A 149 2.25 -21.42 18.13
C ILE A 149 1.73 -22.72 17.49
N GLN A 150 0.42 -22.99 17.57
CA GLN A 150 -0.20 -24.15 16.93
C GLN A 150 -0.12 -24.07 15.39
N ASP A 151 -0.33 -22.89 14.82
CA ASP A 151 -0.21 -22.65 13.37
C ASP A 151 1.22 -22.90 12.91
N TRP A 152 2.22 -22.39 13.64
CA TRP A 152 3.63 -22.64 13.32
C TRP A 152 3.99 -24.12 13.49
N LYS A 153 3.40 -24.81 14.46
CA LYS A 153 3.57 -26.26 14.63
C LYS A 153 3.06 -27.03 13.41
N ARG A 154 1.93 -26.62 12.82
CA ARG A 154 1.44 -27.21 11.56
C ARG A 154 2.36 -26.92 10.37
N GLN A 155 3.04 -25.77 10.38
CA GLN A 155 3.98 -25.33 9.35
C GLN A 155 5.45 -25.70 9.64
N GLU A 156 5.71 -26.55 10.63
CA GLU A 156 7.06 -26.75 11.17
C GLU A 156 8.04 -27.27 10.10
N THR A 157 7.60 -28.19 9.25
CA THR A 157 8.42 -28.76 8.16
C THR A 157 8.87 -27.68 7.18
N GLU A 158 7.96 -26.82 6.75
CA GLU A 158 8.24 -25.70 5.85
C GLU A 158 9.15 -24.65 6.52
N LEU A 159 8.93 -24.37 7.81
CA LEU A 159 9.76 -23.44 8.58
C LEU A 159 11.22 -23.93 8.67
N ARG A 160 11.44 -25.23 8.88
CA ARG A 160 12.77 -25.85 8.96
C ARG A 160 13.49 -25.85 7.61
N GLN A 161 12.79 -26.14 6.52
CA GLN A 161 13.37 -26.08 5.17
C GLN A 161 13.84 -24.66 4.78
N MET A 162 13.29 -23.63 5.43
CA MET A 162 13.56 -22.23 5.12
C MET A 162 14.26 -21.48 6.25
N GLU A 163 14.93 -22.21 7.15
CA GLU A 163 15.62 -21.64 8.29
C GLU A 163 16.58 -20.54 7.85
N SER A 164 16.33 -19.32 8.33
CA SER A 164 17.08 -18.12 7.99
C SER A 164 16.87 -17.09 9.08
N GLU A 165 17.97 -16.46 9.52
CA GLU A 165 17.96 -15.56 10.68
C GLU A 165 17.13 -14.28 10.43
N LYS A 166 17.13 -13.79 9.19
CA LYS A 166 16.49 -12.50 8.85
C LYS A 166 15.08 -12.65 8.31
N ARG A 167 14.71 -13.85 7.85
CA ARG A 167 13.44 -14.07 7.14
C ARG A 167 12.29 -14.18 8.13
N LYS A 168 11.16 -13.53 7.82
CA LYS A 168 9.96 -13.48 8.68
C LYS A 168 8.75 -14.24 8.12
N ARG A 169 8.74 -14.49 6.81
CA ARG A 169 7.65 -15.14 6.06
C ARG A 169 8.16 -16.35 5.31
N LEU A 170 7.31 -17.37 5.17
CA LEU A 170 7.53 -18.51 4.28
C LEU A 170 7.66 -18.04 2.82
N MET A 171 8.33 -18.83 1.97
CA MET A 171 8.39 -18.60 0.53
C MET A 171 6.98 -18.61 -0.07
N GLY A 172 6.75 -17.75 -1.07
CA GLY A 172 5.42 -17.52 -1.63
C GLY A 172 4.46 -16.74 -0.72
N GLY A 173 4.89 -16.36 0.49
CA GLY A 173 4.13 -15.50 1.38
C GLY A 173 4.07 -14.06 0.87
N GLY A 174 2.87 -13.47 0.88
CA GLY A 174 2.64 -12.09 0.46
C GLY A 174 1.46 -11.94 -0.48
N ARG A 175 1.29 -10.74 -1.04
CA ARG A 175 0.25 -10.50 -2.03
C ARG A 175 0.60 -11.23 -3.32
N LYS A 176 -0.27 -12.15 -3.73
CA LYS A 176 -0.15 -12.85 -5.01
C LYS A 176 -0.33 -11.88 -6.17
N VAL A 177 0.18 -12.28 -7.33
CA VAL A 177 -0.08 -11.61 -8.61
C VAL A 177 -1.58 -11.58 -8.85
N CYS A 178 -2.11 -10.44 -9.31
CA CYS A 178 -3.55 -10.29 -9.56
C CYS A 178 -4.04 -11.27 -10.62
N ASP A 179 -3.29 -11.36 -11.72
CA ASP A 179 -3.53 -12.31 -12.79
C ASP A 179 -2.19 -12.89 -13.28
N PRO A 180 -1.93 -14.19 -13.02
CA PRO A 180 -0.68 -14.83 -13.46
C PRO A 180 -0.52 -14.88 -14.99
N LYS A 181 -1.62 -15.02 -15.74
CA LYS A 181 -1.57 -15.13 -17.22
C LYS A 181 -1.24 -13.79 -17.85
N PHE A 182 -1.79 -12.70 -17.32
CA PHE A 182 -1.39 -11.34 -17.69
C PHE A 182 0.10 -11.10 -17.45
N ASP A 183 0.58 -11.46 -16.26
CA ASP A 183 1.96 -11.26 -15.83
C ASP A 183 2.94 -12.07 -16.70
N GLU A 184 2.59 -13.31 -17.01
CA GLU A 184 3.34 -14.18 -17.91
C GLU A 184 3.37 -13.62 -19.33
N THR A 185 2.21 -13.25 -19.89
CA THR A 185 2.09 -12.70 -21.24
C THR A 185 2.97 -11.46 -21.41
N LEU A 186 2.91 -10.53 -20.45
CA LEU A 186 3.74 -9.33 -20.48
C LEU A 186 5.23 -9.66 -20.36
N SER A 187 5.59 -10.61 -19.49
CA SER A 187 6.98 -11.02 -19.33
C SER A 187 7.56 -11.67 -20.59
N ASN A 188 6.75 -12.45 -21.32
CA ASN A 188 7.15 -13.06 -22.59
C ASN A 188 7.38 -12.00 -23.66
N TRP A 189 6.49 -11.02 -23.79
CA TRP A 189 6.68 -9.88 -24.69
C TRP A 189 8.01 -9.13 -24.42
N VAL A 190 8.38 -8.94 -23.15
CA VAL A 190 9.70 -8.34 -22.80
C VAL A 190 10.86 -9.25 -23.24
N ARG A 191 10.75 -10.57 -23.02
CA ARG A 191 11.80 -11.53 -23.42
C ARG A 191 11.97 -11.59 -24.93
N GLU A 192 10.88 -11.58 -25.69
CA GLU A 192 10.87 -11.58 -27.16
C GLU A 192 11.58 -10.36 -27.72
N LEU A 193 11.26 -9.15 -27.23
CA LEU A 193 11.95 -7.94 -27.66
C LEU A 193 13.45 -7.96 -27.34
N ARG A 194 13.83 -8.49 -26.17
CA ARG A 194 15.24 -8.64 -25.81
C ARG A 194 15.96 -9.67 -26.67
N ALA A 195 15.30 -10.76 -27.05
CA ALA A 195 15.84 -11.75 -27.98
C ALA A 195 16.10 -11.14 -29.38
N GLN A 196 15.25 -10.20 -29.79
CA GLN A 196 15.42 -9.39 -31.01
C GLN A 196 16.43 -8.25 -30.84
N LYS A 197 17.16 -8.17 -29.72
CA LYS A 197 18.11 -7.11 -29.37
C LYS A 197 17.50 -5.70 -29.33
N VAL A 198 16.17 -5.60 -29.17
CA VAL A 198 15.47 -4.33 -28.99
C VAL A 198 15.60 -3.86 -27.55
N ARG A 199 15.99 -2.60 -27.36
CA ARG A 199 16.06 -2.00 -26.02
C ARG A 199 14.64 -1.80 -25.47
N VAL A 200 14.30 -2.55 -24.43
CA VAL A 200 13.02 -2.39 -23.71
C VAL A 200 13.19 -1.40 -22.55
N THR A 201 12.48 -0.27 -22.61
CA THR A 201 12.48 0.74 -21.54
C THR A 201 11.35 0.51 -20.54
N ARG A 202 11.45 1.12 -19.35
CA ARG A 202 10.41 1.08 -18.31
C ARG A 202 9.06 1.61 -18.82
N ASN A 203 9.08 2.71 -19.59
CA ASN A 203 7.88 3.31 -20.16
C ASN A 203 7.20 2.40 -21.19
N MET A 204 7.98 1.66 -21.98
CA MET A 204 7.44 0.66 -22.92
C MET A 204 6.70 -0.46 -22.18
N ILE A 205 7.25 -0.93 -21.05
CA ILE A 205 6.59 -1.96 -20.23
C ILE A 205 5.28 -1.43 -19.63
N VAL A 206 5.28 -0.18 -19.14
CA VAL A 206 4.07 0.46 -18.59
C VAL A 206 2.99 0.61 -19.65
N ALA A 207 3.34 1.13 -20.83
CA ALA A 207 2.41 1.29 -21.94
C ALA A 207 1.83 -0.07 -22.40
N GLN A 208 2.69 -1.07 -22.57
CA GLN A 208 2.25 -2.42 -22.94
C GLN A 208 1.37 -3.04 -21.86
N ALA A 209 1.69 -2.86 -20.57
CA ALA A 209 0.89 -3.37 -19.47
C ALA A 209 -0.51 -2.74 -19.42
N GLN A 210 -0.60 -1.42 -19.64
CA GLN A 210 -1.88 -0.71 -19.72
C GLN A 210 -2.72 -1.23 -20.89
N GLN A 211 -2.13 -1.32 -22.08
CA GLN A 211 -2.82 -1.85 -23.25
C GLN A 211 -3.28 -3.29 -23.03
N LEU A 212 -2.38 -4.16 -22.57
CA LEU A 212 -2.66 -5.58 -22.35
C LEU A 212 -3.73 -5.80 -21.28
N SER A 213 -3.80 -4.94 -20.26
CA SER A 213 -4.75 -5.10 -19.14
C SER A 213 -6.21 -5.08 -19.58
N THR A 214 -6.53 -4.39 -20.68
CA THR A 214 -7.89 -4.32 -21.25
C THR A 214 -8.45 -5.68 -21.66
N ASN A 215 -7.57 -6.65 -21.97
CA ASN A 215 -7.95 -8.00 -22.36
C ASN A 215 -8.25 -8.92 -21.16
N TYR A 216 -8.06 -8.44 -19.93
CA TYR A 216 -8.17 -9.24 -18.71
C TYR A 216 -9.21 -8.65 -17.77
N LYS A 217 -10.35 -9.34 -17.60
CA LYS A 217 -11.45 -8.93 -16.67
C LYS A 217 -11.00 -8.82 -15.21
N SER A 218 -9.97 -9.56 -14.82
CA SER A 218 -9.33 -9.53 -13.50
C SER A 218 -8.56 -8.23 -13.23
N MET A 219 -8.30 -7.43 -14.27
CA MET A 219 -7.47 -6.23 -14.24
C MET A 219 -8.29 -4.94 -14.30
N ASN A 220 -9.56 -4.98 -13.90
CA ASN A 220 -10.39 -3.78 -13.77
C ASN A 220 -9.73 -2.77 -12.82
N ASN A 221 -9.60 -1.51 -13.26
CA ASN A 221 -8.89 -0.44 -12.55
C ASN A 221 -7.38 -0.69 -12.36
N PHE A 222 -6.75 -1.50 -13.22
CA PHE A 222 -5.31 -1.69 -13.18
C PHE A 222 -4.57 -0.38 -13.41
N THR A 223 -3.64 -0.07 -12.51
CA THR A 223 -2.72 1.06 -12.63
C THR A 223 -1.29 0.53 -12.69
N ALA A 224 -0.61 0.77 -13.80
CA ALA A 224 0.80 0.44 -14.01
C ALA A 224 1.73 1.43 -13.26
N SER A 225 1.54 1.54 -11.95
CA SER A 225 2.31 2.42 -11.06
C SER A 225 3.80 2.04 -11.02
N ASN A 226 4.65 2.98 -10.59
CA ASN A 226 6.09 2.74 -10.41
C ASN A 226 6.38 1.54 -9.50
N GLY A 227 5.64 1.40 -8.39
CA GLY A 227 5.81 0.27 -7.47
C GLY A 227 5.33 -1.06 -8.04
N TRP A 228 4.31 -1.06 -8.90
CA TRP A 228 3.92 -2.26 -9.64
C TRP A 228 5.01 -2.68 -10.63
N LEU A 229 5.54 -1.73 -11.41
CA LEU A 229 6.60 -1.99 -12.39
C LEU A 229 7.87 -2.51 -11.73
N GLU A 230 8.29 -1.94 -10.62
CA GLU A 230 9.47 -2.39 -9.87
C GLU A 230 9.32 -3.85 -9.40
N ARG A 231 8.16 -4.20 -8.84
CA ARG A 231 7.85 -5.57 -8.43
C ARG A 231 7.76 -6.53 -9.60
N PHE A 232 7.20 -6.09 -10.73
CA PHE A 232 7.16 -6.86 -11.98
C PHE A 232 8.57 -7.17 -12.47
N MET A 233 9.44 -6.16 -12.57
CA MET A 233 10.83 -6.34 -12.99
C MET A 233 11.61 -7.23 -12.02
N GLN A 234 11.44 -7.06 -10.71
CA GLN A 234 12.07 -7.89 -9.70
C GLN A 234 11.63 -9.35 -9.81
N ARG A 235 10.33 -9.61 -10.00
CA ARG A 235 9.79 -10.98 -10.12
C ARG A 235 10.34 -11.73 -11.33
N HIS A 236 10.53 -11.03 -12.44
CA HIS A 236 11.00 -11.62 -13.71
C HIS A 236 12.50 -11.46 -13.94
N ASN A 237 13.26 -10.96 -12.95
CA ASN A 237 14.70 -10.70 -13.02
C ASN A 237 15.08 -9.78 -14.20
N PHE A 238 14.23 -8.81 -14.52
CA PHE A 238 14.58 -7.78 -15.49
C PHE A 238 15.50 -6.75 -14.83
N SER A 239 16.69 -6.56 -15.40
CA SER A 239 17.75 -5.69 -14.86
C SER A 239 17.21 -4.30 -14.48
N LEU A 240 17.20 -4.03 -13.17
CA LEU A 240 17.06 -2.70 -12.60
C LEU A 240 18.43 -2.05 -12.74
N ARG A 241 18.76 -1.43 -13.88
CA ARG A 241 20.01 -0.68 -13.97
C ARG A 241 20.00 0.41 -12.90
N THR A 242 20.79 0.23 -11.85
CA THR A 242 21.25 1.32 -11.00
C THR A 242 22.06 2.27 -11.89
N PRO A 243 21.80 3.58 -11.89
CA PRO A 243 22.67 4.52 -12.58
C PRO A 243 24.08 4.37 -12.00
N THR A 244 25.02 3.88 -12.80
CA THR A 244 26.44 3.96 -12.47
C THR A 244 26.83 5.42 -12.63
N GLY A 245 26.88 6.14 -11.51
CA GLY A 245 27.45 7.48 -11.48
C GLY A 245 28.97 7.39 -11.56
N THR A 246 29.52 7.34 -12.77
CA THR A 246 30.85 7.87 -13.08
C THR A 246 30.84 8.33 -14.54
N PHE A 247 30.79 9.64 -14.74
CA PHE A 247 31.33 10.24 -15.96
C PHE A 247 32.85 10.11 -15.84
N GLU A 248 33.43 9.14 -16.50
CA GLU A 248 34.87 9.17 -16.80
C GLU A 248 35.04 10.04 -18.04
N THR A 249 35.44 11.29 -17.82
CA THR A 249 36.00 12.12 -18.88
C THR A 249 37.33 11.50 -19.33
N GLU A 250 37.34 11.05 -20.58
CA GLU A 250 38.52 10.67 -21.35
C GLU A 250 39.65 11.72 -21.23
N PRO A 251 40.88 11.36 -20.82
CA PRO A 251 42.03 12.21 -21.05
C PRO A 251 42.53 12.03 -22.50
N SER A 252 42.54 13.14 -23.21
CA SER A 252 43.03 13.32 -24.57
C SER A 252 44.42 12.73 -24.82
N LYS A 253 44.55 12.03 -25.95
CA LYS A 253 45.80 11.58 -26.55
C LYS A 253 46.81 12.73 -26.73
N ALA A 254 48.03 12.56 -26.22
CA ALA A 254 49.23 13.21 -26.73
C ALA A 254 50.21 12.13 -27.18
N ASN A 255 50.52 12.11 -28.47
CA ASN A 255 51.51 11.25 -29.12
C ASN A 255 52.74 12.11 -29.41
N GLY A 256 53.95 11.56 -29.18
CA GLY A 256 55.18 12.12 -29.75
C GLY A 256 56.48 11.54 -29.18
N GLY A 257 56.98 10.46 -29.79
CA GLY A 257 58.41 10.08 -30.02
C GLY A 257 59.35 9.92 -28.80
N GLN A 258 60.48 9.21 -28.83
CA GLN A 258 61.28 8.48 -29.83
C GLN A 258 62.55 8.03 -29.04
N MET A 259 62.90 6.72 -29.05
CA MET A 259 64.22 6.02 -28.84
C MET A 259 65.25 6.58 -27.82
N ASP A 260 65.90 5.73 -26.99
CA ASP A 260 67.23 5.16 -27.30
C ASP A 260 67.65 4.01 -26.36
N ALA A 261 68.63 3.24 -26.86
CA ALA A 261 69.12 1.93 -26.44
C ALA A 261 70.01 1.88 -25.18
N GLY A 262 70.17 0.68 -24.60
CA GLY A 262 71.39 0.33 -23.84
C GLY A 262 71.26 -0.76 -22.76
N SER A 263 71.75 -1.96 -23.10
CA SER A 263 72.58 -2.84 -22.24
C SER A 263 71.96 -3.71 -21.12
N ASP A 264 71.87 -5.01 -21.42
CA ASP A 264 72.08 -6.21 -20.55
C ASP A 264 73.53 -6.17 -19.94
N PRO A 265 73.98 -6.96 -18.91
CA PRO A 265 73.37 -8.12 -18.25
C PRO A 265 73.59 -8.35 -16.73
N SER A 266 72.85 -9.35 -16.22
CA SER A 266 73.20 -10.32 -15.14
C SER A 266 73.15 -9.98 -13.63
N ILE A 267 72.87 -11.08 -12.89
CA ILE A 267 73.03 -11.35 -11.44
C ILE A 267 71.83 -10.91 -10.57
N GLY A 268 71.16 -11.76 -9.77
CA GLY A 268 71.41 -13.15 -9.38
C GLY A 268 70.27 -13.69 -8.51
N ILE A 269 70.20 -15.01 -8.47
CA ILE A 269 69.39 -15.85 -7.58
C ILE A 269 69.80 -15.59 -6.11
N PHE A 270 68.83 -15.47 -5.18
CA PHE A 270 68.96 -16.08 -3.86
C PHE A 270 67.59 -16.29 -3.18
N ASP A 271 67.30 -17.57 -2.94
CA ASP A 271 66.33 -18.08 -1.97
C ASP A 271 66.63 -17.59 -0.55
N ALA A 272 65.62 -17.38 0.29
CA ALA A 272 65.71 -17.72 1.71
C ALA A 272 64.31 -17.89 2.33
N HIS A 273 64.07 -19.11 2.79
CA HIS A 273 63.04 -19.55 3.72
C HIS A 273 62.92 -18.68 4.99
N PHE A 274 61.69 -18.42 5.44
CA PHE A 274 61.10 -19.09 6.61
C PHE A 274 59.57 -19.02 6.57
#